data_AF-A0A197JJ72-F1
#
_entry.id   AF-A0A197JJ72-F1
#
_cell.length_a   1.000
_cell.length_b   1.000
_cell.length_c   1.000
_cell.angle_alpha   90.00
_cell.angle_beta   90.00
_cell.angle_gamma   90.00
#
_symmetry.space_group_name_H-M   'P 1'
#
loop_
_entity.id
_entity.type
_entity.pdbx_description
1 polymer ?
#
loop_
_entity_poly.entity_id
_entity_poly.type
_entity_poly.pdbx_seq_one_letter_code
_entity_poly.pdbx_strand_id
1 'polypeptide(L)'
;MSTVVPLLLQDPTSSSPAPSSNAAQVHTLALNHLLSLGTQFPQEFRYGLSTLSMERRTRLETAIRQSVLQQQAMQQKQLEVERKEQERLAREKERVKIQLKSSFAGFT
;
A
#
# COMPACT_ATOMS: atom_id res chain seq x y z
N MET A 1 14.07 7.46 9.04
CA MET A 1 13.86 7.15 7.61
C MET A 1 13.91 5.63 7.47
N SER A 2 12.76 4.97 7.27
CA SER A 2 12.67 3.49 7.27
C SER A 2 12.24 3.01 5.88
N THR A 3 13.19 2.62 5.05
CA THR A 3 12.94 1.96 3.76
C THR A 3 12.87 0.46 3.98
N VAL A 4 11.66 -0.10 4.01
CA VAL A 4 11.46 -1.54 3.96
C VAL A 4 11.44 -1.92 2.48
N VAL A 5 12.51 -2.58 2.03
CA VAL A 5 12.65 -3.16 0.69
C VAL A 5 12.27 -4.63 0.80
N PRO A 6 11.16 -5.10 0.20
CA PRO A 6 10.92 -6.52 0.06
C PRO A 6 11.64 -7.01 -1.19
N LEU A 7 12.58 -7.92 -0.96
CA LEU A 7 13.28 -8.74 -1.95
C LEU A 7 12.33 -9.33 -2.99
N LEU A 8 12.58 -9.00 -4.26
CA LEU A 8 12.09 -9.79 -5.39
C LEU A 8 12.96 -11.04 -5.49
N LEU A 9 12.31 -12.19 -5.28
CA LEU A 9 12.91 -13.50 -5.36
C LEU A 9 13.54 -13.70 -6.75
N GLN A 10 14.84 -13.91 -6.67
CA GLN A 10 15.81 -14.04 -7.74
C GLN A 10 15.58 -15.35 -8.49
N ASP A 11 15.33 -15.26 -9.80
CA ASP A 11 15.53 -16.39 -10.73
C ASP A 11 17.05 -16.66 -10.73
N PRO A 12 17.56 -17.85 -10.35
CA PRO A 12 18.99 -18.07 -10.10
C PRO A 12 19.89 -18.01 -11.35
N THR A 13 19.39 -17.59 -12.50
CA THR A 13 20.12 -17.62 -13.78
C THR A 13 20.16 -16.30 -14.55
N SER A 14 19.68 -15.18 -14.01
CA SER A 14 19.86 -13.88 -14.68
C SER A 14 20.51 -12.83 -13.77
N SER A 15 21.72 -12.43 -14.16
CA SER A 15 22.54 -11.36 -13.61
C SER A 15 21.95 -9.96 -13.88
N SER A 16 20.65 -9.77 -13.65
CA SER A 16 20.03 -8.46 -13.83
C SER A 16 20.22 -7.62 -12.56
N PRO A 17 20.76 -6.39 -12.65
CA PRO A 17 20.88 -5.51 -11.50
C PRO A 17 19.49 -5.24 -10.90
N ALA A 18 19.44 -5.11 -9.57
CA ALA A 18 18.21 -4.79 -8.84
C ALA A 18 17.47 -3.65 -9.56
N PRO A 19 16.18 -3.80 -9.87
CA PRO A 19 15.45 -2.79 -10.64
C PRO A 19 15.55 -1.46 -9.91
N SER A 20 15.97 -0.42 -10.63
CA SER A 20 15.97 0.94 -10.10
C SER A 20 14.56 1.28 -9.57
N SER A 21 14.48 2.12 -8.53
CA SER A 21 13.19 2.48 -7.90
C SER A 21 12.12 2.92 -8.92
N ASN A 22 12.53 3.52 -10.03
CA ASN A 22 11.66 3.92 -11.14
C ASN A 22 11.06 2.72 -11.88
N ALA A 23 11.83 1.67 -12.13
CA ALA A 23 11.35 0.45 -12.78
C ALA A 23 10.28 -0.26 -11.93
N ALA A 24 10.43 -0.24 -10.61
CA ALA A 24 9.42 -0.77 -9.68
C ALA A 24 8.10 0.03 -9.70
N GLN A 25 8.17 1.34 -9.86
CA GLN A 25 6.98 2.20 -9.99
C GLN A 25 6.26 1.97 -11.31
N VAL A 26 7.00 1.88 -12.43
CA VAL A 26 6.43 1.57 -13.74
C VAL A 26 5.76 0.20 -13.73
N HIS A 27 6.40 -0.80 -13.12
CA HIS A 27 5.82 -2.14 -12.97
C HIS A 27 4.50 -2.10 -12.19
N THR A 28 4.45 -1.36 -11.08
CA THR A 28 3.23 -1.18 -10.28
C THR A 28 2.11 -0.51 -11.09
N LEU A 29 2.43 0.53 -11.84
CA LEU A 29 1.47 1.25 -12.68
C LEU A 29 0.92 0.35 -13.79
N ALA A 30 1.79 -0.40 -14.47
CA ALA A 30 1.40 -1.35 -15.50
C ALA A 30 0.48 -2.45 -14.96
N LEU A 31 0.79 -3.01 -13.78
CA LEU A 31 -0.07 -4.01 -13.13
C LEU A 31 -1.45 -3.45 -12.78
N ASN A 32 -1.53 -2.23 -12.26
CA ASN A 32 -2.82 -1.61 -11.94
C ASN A 32 -3.70 -1.43 -13.18
N HIS A 33 -3.12 -0.98 -14.30
CA HIS A 33 -3.87 -0.88 -15.57
C HIS A 33 -4.30 -2.25 -16.07
N LEU A 34 -3.42 -3.24 -16.00
CA LEU A 34 -3.72 -4.60 -16.43
C LEU A 34 -4.87 -5.21 -15.60
N LEU A 35 -4.89 -5.00 -14.28
CA LEU A 35 -5.98 -5.41 -13.40
C LEU A 35 -7.28 -4.66 -13.72
N SER A 36 -7.20 -3.37 -14.03
CA SER A 36 -8.36 -2.59 -14.45
C SER A 36 -8.96 -3.08 -15.78
N LEU A 37 -8.11 -3.49 -16.73
CA LEU A 37 -8.57 -4.13 -17.96
C LEU A 37 -9.25 -5.47 -17.67
N GLY A 38 -8.74 -6.23 -16.71
CA GLY A 38 -9.36 -7.48 -16.26
C GLY A 38 -10.77 -7.30 -15.69
N THR A 39 -11.06 -6.18 -15.04
CA THR A 39 -12.40 -5.88 -14.52
C THR A 39 -13.33 -5.27 -15.58
N GLN A 40 -12.80 -4.46 -16.48
CA GLN A 40 -13.58 -3.83 -17.56
C GLN A 40 -13.91 -4.79 -18.71
N PHE A 41 -12.96 -5.66 -19.08
CA PHE A 41 -13.06 -6.56 -20.24
C PHE A 41 -12.65 -7.99 -19.87
N PRO A 42 -13.42 -8.67 -19.00
CA PRO A 42 -13.02 -9.97 -18.44
C PRO A 42 -12.85 -11.08 -19.49
N GLN A 43 -13.62 -11.04 -20.59
CA GLN A 43 -13.53 -12.05 -21.66
C GLN A 43 -12.25 -11.87 -22.49
N GLU A 44 -12.00 -10.65 -22.98
CA GLU A 44 -10.80 -10.30 -23.74
C GLU A 44 -9.53 -10.50 -22.91
N PHE A 45 -9.60 -10.15 -21.61
CA PHE A 45 -8.50 -10.36 -20.69
C PHE A 45 -8.16 -11.85 -20.53
N ARG A 46 -9.17 -12.72 -20.35
CA ARG A 46 -8.97 -14.18 -20.27
C ARG A 46 -8.42 -14.74 -21.58
N TYR A 47 -8.92 -14.25 -22.70
CA TYR A 47 -8.41 -14.62 -24.01
C TYR A 47 -6.93 -14.24 -24.16
N GLY A 48 -6.56 -13.00 -23.86
CA GLY A 48 -5.16 -12.55 -23.88
C GLY A 48 -4.26 -13.31 -22.91
N LEU A 49 -4.76 -13.70 -21.72
CA LEU A 49 -4.01 -14.57 -20.81
C LEU A 49 -3.82 -15.98 -21.38
N SER A 50 -4.80 -16.50 -22.13
CA SER A 50 -4.73 -17.82 -22.74
C SER A 50 -3.66 -17.93 -23.82
N THR A 51 -3.35 -16.82 -24.51
CA THR A 51 -2.29 -16.76 -25.54
C THR A 51 -0.88 -16.60 -24.95
N LEU A 52 -0.75 -16.29 -23.65
CA LEU A 52 0.54 -16.25 -22.98
C LEU A 52 1.07 -17.67 -22.70
N SER A 53 2.40 -17.82 -22.76
CA SER A 53 3.06 -19.03 -22.29
C SER A 53 2.79 -19.26 -20.80
N MET A 54 2.84 -20.53 -20.38
CA MET A 54 2.61 -20.92 -18.98
C MET A 54 3.55 -20.16 -18.03
N GLU A 55 4.83 -20.03 -18.38
CA GLU A 55 5.81 -19.28 -17.60
C GLU A 55 5.39 -17.82 -17.38
N ARG A 56 4.97 -17.13 -18.45
CA ARG A 56 4.55 -15.72 -18.38
C ARG A 56 3.27 -15.56 -17.57
N ARG A 57 2.33 -16.48 -17.71
CA ARG A 57 1.09 -16.50 -16.91
C ARG A 57 1.39 -16.67 -15.43
N THR A 58 2.23 -17.64 -15.07
CA THR A 58 2.65 -17.86 -13.68
C THR A 58 3.37 -16.65 -13.08
N ARG A 59 4.27 -16.01 -13.84
CA ARG A 59 4.95 -14.78 -13.41
C ARG A 59 3.96 -13.65 -13.16
N LEU A 60 3.00 -13.46 -14.06
CA LEU A 60 1.97 -12.44 -13.91
C LEU A 60 1.07 -12.71 -12.69
N GLU A 61 0.59 -13.94 -12.49
CA GLU A 61 -0.20 -14.30 -11.32
C GLU A 61 0.57 -14.08 -10.01
N THR A 62 1.86 -14.39 -9.99
CA THR A 62 2.74 -14.15 -8.85
C THR A 62 2.88 -12.66 -8.57
N ALA A 63 3.12 -11.86 -9.62
CA ALA A 63 3.23 -10.41 -9.51
C ALA A 63 1.92 -9.76 -9.02
N ILE A 64 0.76 -10.24 -9.49
CA ILE A 64 -0.55 -9.80 -9.00
C ILE A 64 -0.73 -10.16 -7.52
N ARG A 65 -0.46 -11.42 -7.14
CA ARG A 65 -0.57 -11.86 -5.74
C ARG A 65 0.30 -11.00 -4.81
N GLN A 66 1.54 -10.74 -5.20
CA GLN A 66 2.45 -9.89 -4.44
C GLN A 66 1.95 -8.44 -4.35
N SER A 67 1.45 -7.89 -5.45
CA SER A 67 0.91 -6.52 -5.48
C SER A 67 -0.27 -6.36 -4.52
N VAL A 68 -1.19 -7.33 -4.49
CA VAL A 68 -2.34 -7.33 -3.57
C VAL A 68 -1.88 -7.42 -2.12
N LEU A 69 -0.93 -8.31 -1.81
CA LEU A 69 -0.38 -8.43 -0.45
C LEU A 69 0.30 -7.12 -0.01
N GLN A 70 1.04 -6.47 -0.91
CA GLN A 70 1.68 -5.19 -0.63
C GLN A 70 0.67 -4.07 -0.40
N GLN A 71 -0.41 -4.00 -1.19
CA GLN A 71 -1.49 -3.05 -0.98
C GLN A 71 -2.19 -3.26 0.37
N GLN A 72 -2.50 -4.51 0.72
CA GLN A 72 -3.12 -4.81 2.02
C GLN A 72 -2.23 -4.41 3.19
N ALA A 73 -0.93 -4.72 3.12
CA ALA A 73 0.04 -4.32 4.15
C ALA A 73 0.14 -2.79 4.26
N MET A 74 0.12 -2.07 3.14
CA MET A 74 0.15 -0.61 3.12
C MET A 74 -1.13 0.00 3.73
N GLN A 75 -2.29 -0.54 3.38
CA GLN A 75 -3.57 -0.07 3.89
C GLN A 75 -3.70 -0.29 5.41
N GLN A 76 -3.28 -1.45 5.91
CA GLN A 76 -3.24 -1.72 7.35
C GLN A 76 -2.33 -0.74 8.09
N LYS A 77 -1.15 -0.45 7.54
CA LYS A 77 -0.22 0.51 8.13
C LYS A 77 -0.80 1.93 8.16
N GLN A 78 -1.48 2.36 7.10
CA GLN A 78 -2.12 3.68 7.06
C GLN A 78 -3.22 3.79 8.14
N LEU A 79 -4.06 2.77 8.27
CA LEU A 79 -5.10 2.73 9.31
C LEU A 79 -4.51 2.76 10.73
N GLU A 80 -3.40 2.06 10.98
CA GLU A 80 -2.73 2.09 12.29
C GLU A 80 -2.17 3.49 12.62
N VAL A 81 -1.57 4.16 11.63
CA VAL A 81 -1.05 5.51 11.79
C VAL A 81 -2.17 6.49 12.09
N GLU A 82 -3.26 6.44 11.32
CA GLU A 82 -4.42 7.31 11.52
C GLU A 82 -5.06 7.09 12.90
N ARG A 83 -5.20 5.83 13.34
CA ARG A 83 -5.71 5.51 14.68
C ARG A 83 -4.83 6.09 15.79
N LYS A 84 -3.49 5.96 15.65
CA LYS A 84 -2.55 6.53 16.63
C LYS A 84 -2.63 8.05 16.65
N GLU A 85 -2.81 8.69 15.50
CA GLU A 85 -2.96 10.14 15.42
C GLU A 85 -4.25 10.62 16.08
N GLN A 86 -5.38 9.95 15.83
CA GLN A 86 -6.65 10.25 16.49
C GLN A 86 -6.55 10.10 18.02
N GLU A 87 -5.87 9.07 18.52
CA GLU A 87 -5.66 8.88 19.96
C GLU A 87 -4.80 10.00 20.56
N ARG A 88 -3.75 10.46 19.86
CA ARG A 88 -2.93 11.59 20.30
C ARG A 88 -3.74 12.88 20.38
N LEU A 89 -4.54 13.17 19.36
CA LEU A 89 -5.41 14.35 19.32
C LEU A 89 -6.49 14.30 20.42
N ALA A 90 -7.04 13.12 20.73
CA ALA A 90 -8.01 12.95 21.81
C ALA A 90 -7.39 13.25 23.18
N ARG A 91 -6.19 12.72 23.47
CA ARG A 91 -5.45 13.00 24.72
C ARG A 91 -5.06 14.48 24.85
N GLU A 92 -4.68 15.11 23.73
CA GLU A 92 -4.37 16.55 23.72
C GLU A 92 -5.61 17.40 24.02
N LYS A 93 -6.75 17.08 23.40
CA LYS A 93 -8.04 17.74 23.71
C LYS A 93 -8.45 17.56 25.17
N GLU A 94 -8.25 16.39 25.76
CA GLU A 94 -8.56 16.14 27.17
C GLU A 94 -7.68 16.99 28.11
N ARG A 95 -6.38 17.12 27.82
CA ARG A 95 -5.47 17.99 28.58
C ARG A 95 -5.85 19.47 28.51
N VAL A 96 -6.27 19.96 27.34
CA VAL A 96 -6.68 21.37 27.17
C VAL A 96 -8.04 21.67 27.84
N LYS A 97 -8.89 20.65 28.05
CA LYS A 97 -10.20 20.83 28.70
C LYS A 97 -10.12 21.06 30.22
N ILE A 98 -8.96 20.86 30.85
CA ILE A 98 -8.72 21.13 32.27
C ILE A 98 -8.09 22.51 32.43
N GLN A 99 -8.90 23.57 32.30
CA GLN A 99 -8.70 24.87 32.95
C GLN A 99 -9.70 25.85 32.36
N LEU A 100 -10.85 26.03 33.03
CA LEU A 100 -11.49 27.33 33.18
C LEU A 100 -12.72 27.16 34.07
N LYS A 101 -12.51 27.18 35.39
CA LYS A 101 -13.40 27.86 36.34
C LYS A 101 -12.52 28.59 37.35
N SER A 102 -12.04 29.73 36.87
CA SER A 102 -11.60 30.87 37.68
C SER A 102 -12.67 31.15 38.73
N SER A 103 -12.24 31.19 40.00
CA SER A 103 -13.05 31.64 41.12
C SER A 103 -13.27 33.14 40.98
N PHE A 104 -14.48 33.55 40.58
CA PHE A 104 -14.95 34.94 40.64
C PHE A 104 -15.91 35.15 41.82
N ALA A 105 -15.63 34.53 42.97
CA ALA A 105 -16.31 34.85 44.22
C ALA A 105 -15.37 35.69 45.10
N GLY A 106 -15.23 36.97 44.78
CA GLY A 106 -14.33 37.85 45.53
C GLY A 106 -14.14 39.28 45.03
N PHE A 107 -14.97 39.77 44.08
CA PHE A 107 -15.01 41.20 43.77
C PHE A 107 -16.32 41.78 44.30
N THR A 108 -16.19 42.37 45.50
CA THR A 108 -17.00 43.41 46.16
C THR A 108 -18.52 43.21 46.26
#